data_AF-A0A1N6JNV2-F1
#
_entry.id   AF-A0A1N6JNV2-F1
#
_cell.length_a   1.000
_cell.length_b   1.000
_cell.length_c   1.000
_cell.angle_alpha   90.00
_cell.angle_beta   90.00
_cell.angle_gamma   90.00
#
_symmetry.space_group_name_H-M   'P 1'
#
loop_
_entity.id
_entity.type
_entity.pdbx_description
1 polymer ?
#
loop_
_entity_poly.entity_id
_entity_poly.type
_entity_poly.pdbx_seq_one_letter_code
_entity_poly.pdbx_strand_id
1 'polypeptide(L)'
;MNALLNKVLHTPVDAYNPADVMAVVNTLIPQGKTKALEEISAAVPANTLDAVGAFWILRVLFELPPEEFYPTVKIGRPDLPPPEAAYIMPRFPIVIIRDIPFLVVKGYDLNGVPERVEGHINYFREYGIIRHQELSLPKSPTGIEEEFLALWESAYGDAYLREGTGTFKEQLNKVF
;
A
#
# COMPACT_ATOMS: atom_id res chain seq x y z
N MET A 1 -5.95 -15.49 -11.08
CA MET A 1 -5.09 -14.32 -10.84
C MET A 1 -5.73 -13.04 -11.37
N ASN A 2 -6.01 -12.95 -12.69
CA ASN A 2 -6.60 -11.75 -13.32
C ASN A 2 -7.84 -11.16 -12.64
N ALA A 3 -8.78 -11.96 -12.13
CA ALA A 3 -9.99 -11.42 -11.50
C ALA A 3 -9.71 -10.71 -10.16
N LEU A 4 -8.82 -11.27 -9.32
CA LEU A 4 -8.48 -10.69 -8.01
C LEU A 4 -7.56 -9.48 -8.17
N LEU A 5 -6.57 -9.55 -9.07
CA LEU A 5 -5.76 -8.39 -9.44
C LEU A 5 -6.65 -7.26 -9.94
N ASN A 6 -7.56 -7.54 -10.89
CA ASN A 6 -8.48 -6.54 -11.42
C ASN A 6 -9.40 -5.94 -10.34
N LYS A 7 -9.88 -6.77 -9.39
CA LYS A 7 -10.64 -6.30 -8.23
C LYS A 7 -9.82 -5.28 -7.43
N VAL A 8 -8.60 -5.65 -7.01
CA VAL A 8 -7.74 -4.77 -6.19
C VAL A 8 -7.43 -3.47 -6.92
N LEU A 9 -7.09 -3.54 -8.20
CA LEU A 9 -6.77 -2.36 -9.02
C LEU A 9 -7.86 -1.29 -8.97
N HIS A 10 -9.13 -1.70 -9.04
CA HIS A 10 -10.30 -0.81 -9.12
C HIS A 10 -11.05 -0.68 -7.80
N THR A 11 -10.49 -1.17 -6.69
CA THR A 11 -11.10 -1.03 -5.36
C THR A 11 -10.94 0.43 -4.92
N PRO A 12 -12.03 1.14 -4.60
CA PRO A 12 -11.97 2.48 -4.02
C PRO A 12 -11.13 2.49 -2.72
N VAL A 13 -10.52 3.65 -2.40
CA VAL A 13 -9.63 3.80 -1.24
C VAL A 13 -10.32 3.44 0.08
N ASP A 14 -11.58 3.86 0.26
CA ASP A 14 -12.40 3.57 1.44
C ASP A 14 -12.87 2.10 1.51
N ALA A 15 -12.93 1.42 0.37
CA ALA A 15 -13.26 0.00 0.26
C ALA A 15 -12.04 -0.92 0.44
N TYR A 16 -10.84 -0.38 0.65
CA TYR A 16 -9.60 -1.14 0.78
C TYR A 16 -9.71 -2.31 1.77
N ASN A 17 -9.15 -3.45 1.37
CA ASN A 17 -9.10 -4.67 2.17
C ASN A 17 -7.66 -5.24 2.14
N PRO A 18 -6.94 -5.26 3.28
CA PRO A 18 -5.57 -5.78 3.34
C PRO A 18 -5.46 -7.21 2.80
N ALA A 19 -6.45 -8.08 3.09
CA ALA A 19 -6.41 -9.48 2.70
C ALA A 19 -6.42 -9.68 1.17
N ASP A 20 -7.15 -8.83 0.45
CA ASP A 20 -7.18 -8.87 -1.02
C ASP A 20 -5.81 -8.50 -1.62
N VAL A 21 -5.16 -7.48 -1.05
CA VAL A 21 -3.81 -7.06 -1.48
C VAL A 21 -2.77 -8.13 -1.15
N MET A 22 -2.82 -8.70 0.06
CA MET A 22 -1.93 -9.80 0.45
C MET A 22 -2.04 -10.96 -0.52
N ALA A 23 -3.26 -11.38 -0.85
CA ALA A 23 -3.51 -12.48 -1.78
C ALA A 23 -2.96 -12.18 -3.18
N VAL A 24 -3.14 -10.96 -3.72
CA VAL A 24 -2.53 -10.57 -5.00
C VAL A 24 -1.01 -10.61 -4.91
N VAL A 25 -0.41 -9.98 -3.90
CA VAL A 25 1.05 -9.90 -3.74
C VAL A 25 1.66 -11.31 -3.64
N ASN A 26 1.06 -12.21 -2.85
CA ASN A 26 1.54 -13.58 -2.72
C ASN A 26 1.49 -14.36 -4.04
N THR A 27 0.54 -14.05 -4.93
CA THR A 27 0.53 -14.65 -6.28
C THR A 27 1.58 -14.06 -7.24
N LEU A 28 2.05 -12.85 -6.99
CA LEU A 28 3.05 -12.14 -7.82
C LEU A 28 4.49 -12.43 -7.39
N ILE A 29 4.75 -12.61 -6.09
CA ILE A 29 6.08 -12.94 -5.53
C ILE A 29 6.77 -14.10 -6.28
N PRO A 30 6.16 -15.29 -6.44
CA PRO A 30 6.83 -16.44 -7.07
C PRO A 30 7.13 -16.22 -8.56
N GLN A 31 6.53 -15.22 -9.20
CA GLN A 31 6.78 -14.90 -10.60
C GLN A 31 8.08 -14.11 -10.82
N GLY A 32 8.59 -13.47 -9.76
CA GLY A 32 9.73 -12.56 -9.84
C GLY A 32 9.38 -11.18 -10.39
N LYS A 33 10.30 -10.23 -10.20
CA LYS A 33 10.14 -8.80 -10.50
C LYS A 33 9.60 -8.51 -11.89
N THR A 34 10.23 -9.06 -12.93
CA THR A 34 9.91 -8.75 -14.33
C THR A 34 8.48 -9.16 -14.69
N LYS A 35 8.11 -10.43 -14.43
CA LYS A 35 6.78 -10.95 -14.74
C LYS A 35 5.68 -10.28 -13.92
N ALA A 36 5.95 -10.04 -12.62
CA ALA A 36 4.98 -9.35 -11.77
C ALA A 36 4.67 -7.93 -12.27
N LEU A 37 5.69 -7.17 -12.68
CA LEU A 37 5.50 -5.83 -13.25
C LEU A 37 4.79 -5.86 -14.61
N GLU A 38 5.08 -6.85 -15.45
CA GLU A 38 4.37 -7.05 -16.72
C GLU A 38 2.89 -7.35 -16.49
N GLU A 39 2.56 -8.22 -15.53
CA GLU A 39 1.18 -8.56 -15.20
C GLU A 39 0.41 -7.35 -14.65
N ILE A 40 1.01 -6.60 -13.72
CA ILE A 40 0.42 -5.35 -13.21
C ILE A 40 0.22 -4.36 -14.35
N SER A 41 1.25 -4.14 -15.19
CA SER A 41 1.19 -3.18 -16.29
C SER A 41 0.15 -3.55 -17.34
N ALA A 42 -0.05 -4.84 -17.62
CA ALA A 42 -1.06 -5.31 -18.57
C ALA A 42 -2.50 -5.19 -18.01
N ALA A 43 -2.65 -5.28 -16.69
CA ALA A 43 -3.93 -5.18 -16.02
C ALA A 43 -4.39 -3.73 -15.76
N VAL A 44 -3.47 -2.76 -15.78
CA VAL A 44 -3.79 -1.33 -15.68
C VAL A 44 -4.34 -0.83 -17.03
N PRO A 45 -5.58 -0.32 -17.09
CA PRO A 45 -6.11 0.28 -18.31
C PRO A 45 -5.29 1.49 -18.77
N ALA A 46 -5.06 1.61 -20.07
CA ALA A 46 -4.36 2.77 -20.62
C ALA A 46 -5.17 4.06 -20.37
N ASN A 47 -4.48 5.14 -19.97
CA ASN A 47 -5.06 6.47 -19.72
C ASN A 47 -6.12 6.53 -18.61
N THR A 48 -6.12 5.60 -17.64
CA THR A 48 -7.01 5.68 -16.48
C THR A 48 -6.32 6.23 -15.24
N LEU A 49 -7.12 6.86 -14.37
CA LEU A 49 -6.77 7.20 -13.00
C LEU A 49 -7.39 6.23 -11.99
N ASP A 50 -8.22 5.30 -12.46
CA ASP A 50 -9.08 4.46 -11.61
C ASP A 50 -8.33 3.24 -11.04
N ALA A 51 -7.12 2.96 -11.51
CA ALA A 51 -6.29 1.83 -11.10
C ALA A 51 -5.45 2.10 -9.84
N VAL A 52 -6.00 2.84 -8.87
CA VAL A 52 -5.28 3.26 -7.66
C VAL A 52 -4.74 2.10 -6.83
N GLY A 53 -5.36 0.92 -6.93
CA GLY A 53 -4.89 -0.30 -6.28
C GLY A 53 -3.47 -0.73 -6.70
N ALA A 54 -3.02 -0.33 -7.90
CA ALA A 54 -1.66 -0.62 -8.35
C ALA A 54 -0.61 0.04 -7.45
N PHE A 55 -0.85 1.26 -6.93
CA PHE A 55 0.08 1.90 -6.00
C PHE A 55 0.25 1.08 -4.72
N TRP A 56 -0.83 0.49 -4.21
CA TRP A 56 -0.82 -0.34 -3.00
C TRP A 56 -0.08 -1.64 -3.26
N ILE A 57 -0.38 -2.33 -4.36
CA ILE A 57 0.31 -3.57 -4.75
C ILE A 57 1.81 -3.32 -4.88
N LEU A 58 2.23 -2.27 -5.60
CA LEU A 58 3.65 -1.96 -5.80
C LEU A 58 4.38 -1.68 -4.48
N ARG A 59 3.77 -0.90 -3.58
CA ARG A 59 4.34 -0.56 -2.27
C ARG A 59 4.49 -1.75 -1.33
N VAL A 60 3.62 -2.73 -1.48
CA VAL A 60 3.66 -3.97 -0.69
C VAL A 60 4.60 -4.98 -1.32
N LEU A 61 4.53 -5.19 -2.62
CA LEU A 61 5.30 -6.19 -3.37
C LEU A 61 6.80 -5.91 -3.39
N PHE A 62 7.20 -4.63 -3.43
CA PHE A 62 8.60 -4.24 -3.56
C PHE A 62 9.16 -3.62 -2.29
N GLU A 63 10.40 -3.99 -1.99
CA GLU A 63 11.34 -3.27 -1.14
C GLU A 63 12.21 -2.35 -2.01
N LEU A 64 12.94 -1.46 -1.36
CA LEU A 64 13.89 -0.57 -2.01
C LEU A 64 15.28 -0.74 -1.38
N PRO A 65 16.36 -0.52 -2.14
CA PRO A 65 17.69 -0.46 -1.57
C PRO A 65 17.80 0.72 -0.58
N PRO A 66 18.73 0.67 0.40
CA PRO A 66 18.83 1.67 1.46
C PRO A 66 19.01 3.12 1.00
N GLU A 67 19.53 3.32 -0.21
CA GLU A 67 19.81 4.62 -0.81
C GLU A 67 18.58 5.25 -1.48
N GLU A 68 17.51 4.46 -1.67
CA GLU A 68 16.31 4.86 -2.39
C GLU A 68 15.11 5.07 -1.46
N PHE A 69 14.20 5.95 -1.87
CA PHE A 69 12.99 6.27 -1.12
C PHE A 69 11.75 5.96 -1.94
N TYR A 70 10.68 5.52 -1.28
CA TYR A 70 9.43 5.26 -2.00
C TYR A 70 8.89 6.54 -2.65
N PRO A 71 8.57 6.52 -3.96
CA PRO A 71 8.07 7.70 -4.66
C PRO A 71 6.71 8.10 -4.10
N THR A 72 6.53 9.37 -3.74
CA THR A 72 5.25 9.89 -3.22
C THR A 72 4.10 9.56 -4.16
N VAL A 73 3.00 9.01 -3.64
CA VAL A 73 1.79 8.77 -4.45
C VAL A 73 1.08 10.10 -4.70
N LYS A 74 1.03 10.53 -5.95
CA LYS A 74 0.42 11.82 -6.34
C LYS A 74 -0.95 11.64 -7.00
N ILE A 75 -1.90 11.02 -6.32
CA ILE A 75 -3.29 10.85 -6.82
C ILE A 75 -4.28 11.88 -6.24
N GLY A 76 -3.76 12.99 -5.73
CA GLY A 76 -4.49 14.02 -5.00
C GLY A 76 -3.83 14.33 -3.66
N ARG A 77 -4.47 15.17 -2.84
CA ARG A 77 -4.05 15.42 -1.46
C ARG A 77 -4.72 14.38 -0.55
N PRO A 78 -3.97 13.54 0.20
CA PRO A 78 -4.59 12.60 1.12
C PRO A 78 -5.31 13.34 2.25
N ASP A 79 -6.38 12.74 2.75
CA ASP A 79 -7.11 13.19 3.94
C ASP A 79 -6.23 13.22 5.21
N LEU A 80 -5.20 12.38 5.23
CA LEU A 80 -4.15 12.33 6.23
C LEU A 80 -2.79 12.67 5.60
N PRO A 81 -2.07 13.72 6.06
CA PRO A 81 -0.79 14.08 5.46
C PRO A 81 0.28 13.01 5.77
N PRO A 82 1.30 12.83 4.89
CA PRO A 82 2.45 11.99 5.22
C PRO A 82 3.15 12.50 6.50
N PRO A 83 3.82 11.63 7.28
CA PRO A 83 4.53 12.07 8.47
C PRO A 83 5.72 12.96 8.07
N GLU A 84 6.07 13.92 8.94
CA GLU A 84 7.20 14.83 8.69
C GLU A 84 8.51 14.05 8.49
N ALA A 85 8.72 13.02 9.32
CA ALA A 85 9.82 12.08 9.22
C ALA A 85 9.41 10.86 8.36
N ALA A 86 9.59 10.96 7.04
CA ALA A 86 9.20 9.92 6.08
C ALA A 86 9.83 8.54 6.35
N TYR A 87 11.00 8.47 7.00
CA TYR A 87 11.67 7.21 7.34
C TYR A 87 10.91 6.37 8.37
N ILE A 88 10.00 6.97 9.14
CA ILE A 88 9.18 6.25 10.15
C ILE A 88 8.11 5.42 9.44
N MET A 89 7.49 5.95 8.40
CA MET A 89 6.53 5.25 7.54
C MET A 89 6.97 5.33 6.07
N PRO A 90 8.04 4.61 5.67
CA PRO A 90 8.65 4.77 4.36
C PRO A 90 7.70 4.37 3.21
N ARG A 91 6.70 3.53 3.49
CA ARG A 91 5.71 3.05 2.53
C ARG A 91 4.44 3.88 2.47
N PHE A 92 4.38 5.02 3.16
CA PHE A 92 3.18 5.86 3.25
C PHE A 92 2.50 6.04 1.87
N PRO A 93 1.17 5.82 1.78
CA PRO A 93 0.21 5.62 2.87
C PRO A 93 0.01 4.16 3.33
N ILE A 94 0.85 3.22 2.86
CA ILE A 94 0.82 1.84 3.36
C ILE A 94 1.72 1.72 4.59
N VAL A 95 1.19 1.09 5.63
CA VAL A 95 1.91 0.66 6.82
C VAL A 95 1.79 -0.87 6.89
N ILE A 96 2.91 -1.57 7.05
CA ILE A 96 2.90 -3.03 7.20
C ILE A 96 3.15 -3.36 8.67
N ILE A 97 2.17 -3.97 9.34
CA ILE A 97 2.29 -4.51 10.70
C ILE A 97 2.10 -6.02 10.61
N ARG A 98 3.14 -6.80 10.98
CA ARG A 98 3.14 -8.27 10.91
C ARG A 98 2.56 -8.82 9.60
N ASP A 99 3.15 -8.39 8.48
CA ASP A 99 2.76 -8.74 7.10
C ASP A 99 1.38 -8.25 6.62
N ILE A 100 0.60 -7.54 7.45
CA ILE A 100 -0.68 -6.98 7.03
C ILE A 100 -0.47 -5.55 6.50
N PRO A 101 -0.76 -5.27 5.22
CA PRO A 101 -0.63 -3.93 4.65
C PRO A 101 -1.86 -3.10 4.95
N PHE A 102 -1.79 -2.22 5.95
CA PHE A 102 -2.83 -1.25 6.28
C PHE A 102 -2.68 0.01 5.43
N LEU A 103 -3.78 0.48 4.85
CA LEU A 103 -3.86 1.77 4.14
C LEU A 103 -4.38 2.82 5.11
N VAL A 104 -3.55 3.76 5.55
CA VAL A 104 -3.93 4.68 6.66
C VAL A 104 -4.74 5.91 6.23
N VAL A 105 -4.87 6.12 4.92
CA VAL A 105 -5.70 7.19 4.31
C VAL A 105 -7.07 6.62 3.94
N LYS A 106 -8.16 7.40 4.06
CA LYS A 106 -9.50 6.99 3.60
C LYS A 106 -9.89 7.61 2.26
N GLY A 107 -9.18 8.65 1.83
CA GLY A 107 -9.48 9.32 0.57
C GLY A 107 -8.43 10.32 0.15
N TYR A 108 -8.65 10.86 -1.06
CA TYR A 108 -7.82 11.89 -1.66
C TYR A 108 -8.72 13.00 -2.19
N ASP A 109 -8.41 14.24 -1.82
CA ASP A 109 -8.96 15.43 -2.45
C ASP A 109 -8.24 15.67 -3.78
N LEU A 110 -8.99 15.61 -4.87
CA LEU A 110 -8.49 15.75 -6.24
C LEU A 110 -8.18 17.21 -6.59
N ASN A 111 -7.16 17.78 -5.94
CA ASN A 111 -6.58 19.06 -6.30
C ASN A 111 -5.25 18.82 -7.04
N GLY A 112 -5.21 19.06 -8.35
CA GLY A 112 -4.01 18.94 -9.20
C GLY A 112 -4.14 17.95 -10.36
N VAL A 113 -3.01 17.67 -11.03
CA VAL A 113 -2.93 16.65 -12.10
C VAL A 113 -2.44 15.35 -11.45
N PRO A 114 -3.30 14.33 -11.29
CA PRO A 114 -2.90 13.07 -10.69
C PRO A 114 -1.86 12.36 -11.56
N GLU A 115 -0.86 11.79 -10.89
CA GLU A 115 0.19 11.00 -11.52
C GLU A 115 -0.34 9.64 -11.95
N ARG A 116 0.17 9.18 -13.08
CA ARG A 116 -0.19 7.87 -13.62
C ARG A 116 0.68 6.79 -13.01
N VAL A 117 0.11 5.61 -12.82
CA VAL A 117 0.81 4.50 -12.14
C VAL A 117 2.02 3.98 -12.93
N GLU A 118 2.08 4.21 -14.24
CA GLU A 118 3.21 3.85 -15.10
C GLU A 118 4.53 4.45 -14.60
N GLY A 119 4.51 5.65 -14.01
CA GLY A 119 5.68 6.27 -13.38
C GLY A 119 6.23 5.41 -12.23
N HIS A 120 5.33 4.90 -11.39
CA HIS A 120 5.70 4.01 -10.27
C HIS A 120 6.12 2.63 -10.77
N ILE A 121 5.45 2.06 -11.77
CA ILE A 121 5.85 0.78 -12.39
C ILE A 121 7.28 0.89 -12.92
N ASN A 122 7.60 1.98 -13.61
CA ASN A 122 8.96 2.23 -14.12
C ASN A 122 9.97 2.42 -12.98
N TYR A 123 9.61 3.16 -11.93
CA TYR A 123 10.47 3.34 -10.76
C TYR A 123 10.80 2.00 -10.09
N PHE A 124 9.79 1.15 -9.83
CA PHE A 124 10.02 -0.17 -9.23
C PHE A 124 10.69 -1.14 -10.20
N ARG A 125 10.54 -0.97 -11.52
CA ARG A 125 11.33 -1.72 -12.51
C ARG A 125 12.81 -1.41 -12.38
N GLU A 126 13.17 -0.16 -12.16
CA GLU A 126 14.57 0.23 -11.98
C GLU A 126 15.07 -0.18 -10.58
N TYR A 127 14.45 0.35 -9.53
CA TYR A 127 14.99 0.30 -8.16
C TYR A 127 14.35 -0.76 -7.26
N GLY A 128 13.17 -1.28 -7.62
CA GLY A 128 12.42 -2.19 -6.77
C GLY A 128 13.11 -3.54 -6.59
N ILE A 129 13.17 -4.03 -5.36
CA ILE A 129 13.58 -5.38 -5.01
C ILE A 129 12.31 -6.15 -4.65
N ILE A 130 11.97 -7.21 -5.40
CA ILE A 130 10.77 -7.98 -5.08
C ILE A 130 10.93 -8.62 -3.70
N ARG A 131 9.90 -8.56 -2.86
CA ARG A 131 9.89 -9.25 -1.58
C ARG A 131 10.29 -10.71 -1.73
N HIS A 132 11.11 -11.19 -0.82
CA HIS A 132 11.58 -12.58 -0.81
C HIS A 132 10.61 -13.56 -0.15
N GLN A 133 9.72 -13.08 0.73
CA GLN A 133 8.79 -13.90 1.50
C GLN A 133 7.35 -13.45 1.22
N GLU A 134 6.47 -14.45 1.10
CA GLU A 134 5.03 -14.23 1.06
C GLU A 134 4.55 -13.60 2.36
N LEU A 135 3.53 -12.76 2.24
CA LEU A 135 2.85 -12.16 3.39
C LEU A 135 2.02 -13.22 4.08
N SER A 136 2.20 -13.36 5.39
CA SER A 136 1.48 -14.36 6.18
C SER A 136 0.55 -13.70 7.18
N LEU A 137 -0.69 -14.18 7.26
CA LEU A 137 -1.60 -13.66 8.28
C LEU A 137 -1.20 -14.21 9.66
N PRO A 138 -1.01 -13.36 10.69
CA PRO A 138 -0.80 -13.83 12.06
C PRO A 138 -1.98 -14.70 12.54
N LYS A 139 -1.72 -15.69 13.39
CA LYS A 139 -2.77 -16.59 13.91
C LYS A 139 -3.77 -15.90 14.85
N SER A 140 -3.44 -14.71 15.35
CA SER A 140 -4.24 -13.94 16.29
C SER A 140 -3.99 -12.44 16.09
N PRO A 141 -5.00 -11.58 16.30
CA PRO A 141 -4.84 -10.13 16.23
C PRO A 141 -4.11 -9.53 17.46
N THR A 142 -3.84 -10.33 18.50
CA THR A 142 -3.19 -9.85 19.73
C THR A 142 -1.87 -9.13 19.48
N GLY A 143 -1.73 -7.89 19.95
CA GLY A 143 -0.50 -7.10 19.82
C GLY A 143 -0.41 -6.24 18.55
N ILE A 144 -1.32 -6.42 17.57
CA ILE A 144 -1.25 -5.68 16.30
C ILE A 144 -1.66 -4.22 16.52
N GLU A 145 -2.69 -3.96 17.34
CA GLU A 145 -3.11 -2.59 17.66
C GLU A 145 -2.04 -1.85 18.46
N GLU A 146 -1.39 -2.52 19.41
CA GLU A 146 -0.31 -1.94 20.20
C GLU A 146 0.90 -1.57 19.34
N GLU A 147 1.29 -2.44 18.38
CA GLU A 147 2.36 -2.13 17.42
C GLU A 147 1.99 -0.96 16.50
N PHE A 148 0.74 -0.90 16.03
CA PHE A 148 0.26 0.21 15.22
C PHE A 148 0.30 1.53 16.01
N LEU A 149 -0.17 1.54 17.26
CA LEU A 149 -0.17 2.73 18.11
C LEU A 149 1.24 3.23 18.41
N ALA A 150 2.20 2.33 18.69
CA ALA A 150 3.58 2.73 18.92
C ALA A 150 4.24 3.35 17.68
N LEU A 151 3.95 2.79 16.49
CA LEU A 151 4.38 3.39 15.22
C LEU A 151 3.70 4.75 14.99
N TRP A 152 2.41 4.86 15.31
CA TRP A 152 1.66 6.09 15.15
C TRP A 152 2.21 7.22 16.02
N GLU A 153 2.45 6.94 17.30
CA GLU A 153 3.05 7.87 18.25
C GLU A 153 4.40 8.36 17.74
N SER A 154 5.22 7.46 17.19
CA SER A 154 6.52 7.84 16.62
C SER A 154 6.39 8.76 15.39
N ALA A 155 5.37 8.56 14.56
CA ALA A 155 5.19 9.27 13.29
C ALA A 155 4.43 10.60 13.42
N TYR A 156 3.44 10.65 14.30
CA TYR A 156 2.48 11.75 14.41
C TYR A 156 2.24 12.22 15.86
N GLY A 157 2.75 11.52 16.88
CA GLY A 157 2.33 11.73 18.26
C GLY A 157 0.81 11.54 18.39
N ASP A 158 0.14 12.51 19.01
CA ASP A 158 -1.32 12.51 19.15
C ASP A 158 -2.06 13.03 17.90
N ALA A 159 -1.35 13.56 16.92
CA ALA A 159 -1.98 14.11 15.72
C ALA A 159 -2.68 13.00 14.91
N TYR A 160 -3.88 13.30 14.44
CA TYR A 160 -4.68 12.41 13.59
C TYR A 160 -4.96 11.02 14.17
N LEU A 161 -4.78 10.83 15.50
CA LEU A 161 -4.86 9.52 16.14
C LEU A 161 -6.23 8.88 15.94
N ARG A 162 -7.31 9.66 16.02
CA ARG A 162 -8.68 9.16 15.83
C ARG A 162 -8.91 8.68 14.40
N GLU A 163 -8.44 9.45 13.42
CA GLU A 163 -8.54 9.15 12.00
C GLU A 163 -7.74 7.89 11.65
N GLY A 164 -6.46 7.85 12.05
CA GLY A 164 -5.56 6.73 11.83
C GLY A 164 -6.06 5.43 12.46
N THR A 165 -6.42 5.47 13.74
CA THR A 165 -6.93 4.29 14.47
C THR A 165 -8.29 3.81 13.96
N GLY A 166 -9.17 4.74 13.54
CA GLY A 166 -10.45 4.39 12.92
C GLY A 166 -10.27 3.56 11.65
N THR A 167 -9.44 4.06 10.71
CA THR A 167 -9.11 3.34 9.46
C THR A 167 -8.45 1.99 9.73
N PHE A 168 -7.48 1.97 10.65
CA PHE A 168 -6.77 0.76 11.03
C PHE A 168 -7.72 -0.31 11.59
N LYS A 169 -8.60 0.05 12.54
CA LYS A 169 -9.55 -0.89 13.16
C LYS A 169 -10.56 -1.46 12.17
N GLU A 170 -11.08 -0.61 11.28
CA GLU A 170 -11.97 -1.05 10.20
C GLU A 170 -11.31 -2.11 9.33
N GLN A 171 -10.03 -1.93 8.98
CA GLN A 171 -9.27 -2.88 8.18
C GLN A 171 -8.87 -4.14 8.96
N LEU A 172 -8.51 -4.02 10.24
CA LEU A 172 -8.18 -5.16 11.09
C LEU A 172 -9.36 -6.14 11.20
N ASN A 173 -10.58 -5.61 11.36
CA ASN A 173 -11.83 -6.40 11.40
C ASN A 173 -12.21 -7.05 10.06
N LYS A 174 -11.65 -6.59 8.93
CA LYS A 174 -11.83 -7.26 7.62
C LYS A 174 -10.94 -8.49 7.48
N VAL A 175 -9.91 -8.58 8.31
CA VAL A 175 -8.85 -9.59 8.24
C VAL A 175 -9.03 -10.68 9.30
N PHE A 176 -9.59 -10.34 10.46
CA PHE A 176 -9.89 -11.25 11.58
C PHE A 176 -11.38 -11.24 11.92
#